data_AF-A0A7S0CFD4-F1
#
_entry.id   AF-A0A7S0CFD4-F1
#
_cell.length_a   1.000
_cell.length_b   1.000
_cell.length_c   1.000
_cell.angle_alpha   90.00
_cell.angle_beta   90.00
_cell.angle_gamma   90.00
#
_symmetry.space_group_name_H-M   'P 1'
#
loop_
_entity.id
_entity.type
_entity.pdbx_description
1 polymer ?
#
loop_
_entity_poly.entity_id
_entity_poly.type
_entity_poly.pdbx_seq_one_letter_code
_entity_poly.pdbx_strand_id
1 'polypeptide(L)'
;GPYTWTNAWLVLYTWLQHTDPSVPQYGEDEWTFVKGALTTIDRPYGIFDFFHHKIGSTHVAHHFFHEIPFYNGDEATAAIKEYLGPLYNYDPTPWYLAMIRIAKRCHYVEGIDGIQYYCSLEDVPLKNTAKEKSS
;
A
#
# COMPACT_ATOMS: atom_id res chain seq x y z
N GLY A 1 -4.35 -25.47 -2.97
CA GLY A 1 -4.98 -25.98 -1.73
C GLY A 1 -5.18 -24.84 -0.73
N PRO A 2 -5.68 -25.11 0.49
CA PRO A 2 -5.91 -24.06 1.51
C PRO A 2 -4.66 -23.23 1.85
N TYR A 3 -3.49 -23.88 1.87
CA TYR A 3 -2.20 -23.21 2.09
C TYR A 3 -1.90 -22.13 1.04
N THR A 4 -2.01 -22.48 -0.25
CA THR A 4 -1.71 -21.53 -1.34
C THR A 4 -2.71 -20.38 -1.38
N TRP A 5 -3.98 -20.65 -1.05
CA TRP A 5 -5.01 -19.62 -0.94
C TRP A 5 -4.70 -18.61 0.18
N THR A 6 -4.40 -19.12 1.37
CA THR A 6 -4.07 -18.28 2.54
C THR A 6 -2.86 -17.40 2.27
N ASN A 7 -1.80 -17.98 1.69
CA ASN A 7 -0.57 -17.24 1.37
C ASN A 7 -0.80 -16.22 0.25
N ALA A 8 -1.58 -16.55 -0.78
CA ALA A 8 -1.91 -15.60 -1.84
C ALA A 8 -2.63 -14.37 -1.28
N TRP A 9 -3.59 -14.56 -0.37
CA TRP A 9 -4.26 -13.44 0.30
C TRP A 9 -3.35 -12.66 1.23
N LEU A 10 -2.52 -13.33 2.03
CA LEU A 10 -1.58 -12.65 2.94
C LEU A 10 -0.62 -11.73 2.17
N VAL A 11 -0.04 -12.21 1.08
CA VAL A 11 0.84 -11.42 0.21
C VAL A 11 0.06 -10.29 -0.46
N LEU A 12 -1.15 -10.56 -0.96
CA LEU A 12 -1.98 -9.55 -1.60
C LEU A 12 -2.35 -8.42 -0.63
N TYR A 13 -2.77 -8.73 0.60
CA TYR A 13 -3.12 -7.73 1.61
C TYR A 13 -1.93 -6.86 1.93
N THR A 14 -0.85 -7.46 2.39
CA THR A 14 0.35 -6.73 2.80
C THR A 14 0.90 -5.89 1.66
N TRP A 15 0.87 -6.39 0.43
CA TRP A 15 1.30 -5.61 -0.72
C TRP A 15 0.41 -4.40 -0.99
N LEU A 16 -0.92 -4.58 -1.09
CA LEU A 16 -1.83 -3.48 -1.38
C LEU A 16 -1.83 -2.45 -0.23
N GLN A 17 -1.91 -2.91 1.01
CA GLN A 17 -1.94 -2.07 2.21
C GLN A 17 -0.74 -1.13 2.36
N HIS A 18 0.41 -1.47 1.77
CA HIS A 18 1.67 -0.75 1.93
C HIS A 18 2.23 -0.19 0.62
N THR A 19 1.53 -0.35 -0.50
CA THR A 19 2.01 0.05 -1.82
C THR A 19 0.95 0.84 -2.56
N ASP A 20 1.27 2.07 -2.94
CA ASP A 20 0.50 2.89 -3.87
C ASP A 20 1.40 4.04 -4.37
N PRO A 21 1.28 4.51 -5.62
CA PRO A 21 2.04 5.67 -6.08
C PRO A 21 1.70 6.97 -5.33
N SER A 22 0.58 7.03 -4.62
CA SER A 22 0.17 8.21 -3.85
C SER A 22 0.82 8.33 -2.46
N VAL A 23 1.40 7.26 -1.92
CA VAL A 23 2.04 7.28 -0.60
C VAL A 23 3.57 7.31 -0.70
N PRO A 24 4.25 8.12 0.14
CA PRO A 24 5.70 8.21 0.11
C PRO A 24 6.38 6.98 0.72
N GLN A 25 7.63 6.76 0.32
CA GLN A 25 8.60 5.87 0.95
C GLN A 25 9.67 6.74 1.61
N TYR A 26 9.86 6.58 2.91
CA TYR A 26 10.78 7.43 3.69
C TYR A 26 12.13 6.76 3.88
N GLY A 27 13.21 7.50 3.62
CA GLY A 27 14.56 7.18 4.07
C GLY A 27 14.70 7.28 5.58
N GLU A 28 15.82 6.78 6.11
CA GLU A 28 16.10 6.75 7.56
C GLU A 28 16.10 8.16 8.18
N ASP A 29 16.50 9.17 7.42
CA ASP A 29 16.54 10.58 7.80
C ASP A 29 15.14 11.21 7.95
N GLU A 30 14.14 10.66 7.27
CA GLU A 30 12.78 11.19 7.26
C GLU A 30 11.77 10.34 8.04
N TRP A 31 12.07 9.05 8.25
CA TRP A 31 11.13 8.10 8.81
C TRP A 31 10.80 8.36 10.29
N THR A 32 9.53 8.23 10.64
CA THR A 32 9.07 8.14 12.03
C THR A 32 7.93 7.12 12.10
N PHE A 33 7.64 6.60 13.30
CA PHE A 33 6.51 5.68 13.50
C PHE A 33 5.20 6.23 12.93
N VAL A 34 4.88 7.50 13.23
CA VAL A 34 3.63 8.14 12.76
C VAL A 34 3.62 8.29 11.24
N LYS A 35 4.73 8.75 10.64
CA LYS A 35 4.85 8.82 9.18
C LYS A 35 4.69 7.45 8.53
N GLY A 36 5.28 6.40 9.11
CA GLY A 36 5.14 5.02 8.66
C GLY A 36 3.69 4.53 8.74
N ALA A 37 3.03 4.68 9.89
CA ALA A 37 1.62 4.29 10.05
C ALA A 37 0.70 5.02 9.05
N LEU A 38 0.96 6.31 8.81
CA LEU A 38 0.22 7.11 7.82
C LEU A 38 0.45 6.67 6.38
N THR A 39 1.54 5.96 6.04
CA THR A 39 1.74 5.46 4.65
C THR A 39 0.92 4.22 4.33
N THR A 40 0.25 3.64 5.32
CA THR A 40 -0.64 2.50 5.08
C THR A 40 -1.99 2.95 4.54
N ILE A 41 -2.65 2.09 3.77
CA ILE A 41 -3.86 2.47 3.03
C ILE A 41 -4.99 1.47 3.33
N ASP A 42 -6.14 2.01 3.75
CA ASP A 42 -7.35 1.21 3.90
C ASP A 42 -8.07 1.05 2.55
N ARG A 43 -8.47 -0.19 2.23
CA ARG A 43 -9.22 -0.56 1.02
C ARG A 43 -10.34 -1.54 1.33
N PRO A 44 -11.54 -1.38 0.74
CA PRO A 44 -12.61 -2.36 0.87
C PRO A 44 -12.36 -3.59 -0.01
N TYR A 45 -12.48 -4.79 0.56
CA TYR A 45 -12.36 -6.05 -0.19
C TYR A 45 -13.71 -6.74 -0.46
N GLY A 46 -14.82 -6.01 -0.26
CA GLY A 46 -16.17 -6.50 -0.52
C GLY A 46 -16.50 -7.68 0.39
N ILE A 47 -16.92 -8.83 -0.18
CA ILE A 47 -17.27 -10.01 0.61
C ILE A 47 -16.07 -10.57 1.41
N PHE A 48 -14.85 -10.30 0.97
CA PHE A 48 -13.65 -10.80 1.64
C PHE A 48 -13.36 -10.09 2.96
N ASP A 49 -13.92 -8.90 3.18
CA ASP A 49 -13.85 -8.23 4.48
C ASP A 49 -14.47 -9.08 5.59
N PHE A 50 -15.55 -9.80 5.31
CA PHE A 50 -16.18 -10.72 6.27
C PHE A 50 -15.25 -11.89 6.61
N PHE A 51 -14.66 -12.53 5.59
CA PHE A 51 -13.81 -13.71 5.78
C PHE A 51 -12.47 -13.39 6.44
N HIS A 52 -11.98 -12.16 6.30
CA HIS A 52 -10.66 -11.74 6.75
C HIS A 52 -10.72 -10.65 7.82
N HIS A 53 -11.83 -10.58 8.56
CA HIS A 53 -12.00 -9.67 9.70
C HIS A 53 -11.66 -8.21 9.39
N LYS A 54 -12.02 -7.75 8.18
CA LYS A 54 -11.80 -6.37 7.70
C LYS A 54 -10.34 -5.91 7.77
N ILE A 55 -9.37 -6.83 7.70
CA ILE A 55 -7.94 -6.51 7.77
C ILE A 55 -7.52 -5.45 6.76
N GLY A 56 -8.14 -5.41 5.58
CA GLY A 56 -7.88 -4.41 4.55
C GLY A 56 -8.53 -3.04 4.79
N SER A 57 -9.69 -3.02 5.45
CA SER A 57 -10.52 -1.82 5.66
C SER A 57 -10.23 -1.11 6.99
N THR A 58 -9.34 -1.67 7.81
CA THR A 58 -9.00 -1.18 9.16
C THR A 58 -7.49 -1.23 9.43
N HIS A 59 -6.69 -1.34 8.38
CA HIS A 59 -5.24 -1.51 8.46
C HIS A 59 -4.52 -0.29 9.00
N VAL A 60 -4.97 0.92 8.65
CA VAL A 60 -4.41 2.15 9.23
C VAL A 60 -4.56 2.15 10.74
N ALA A 61 -5.74 1.78 11.25
CA ALA A 61 -5.98 1.64 12.68
C ALA A 61 -5.09 0.56 13.32
N HIS A 62 -4.92 -0.58 12.62
CA HIS A 62 -4.01 -1.64 13.06
C HIS A 62 -2.57 -1.13 13.22
N HIS A 63 -2.06 -0.28 12.32
CA HIS A 63 -0.70 0.26 12.45
C HIS A 63 -0.53 1.18 13.65
N PHE A 64 -1.53 2.00 13.96
CA PHE A 64 -1.48 2.85 15.15
C PHE A 64 -1.70 2.07 16.45
N PHE A 65 -2.60 1.08 16.44
CA PHE A 65 -3.09 0.41 17.64
C PHE A 65 -3.31 -1.09 17.41
N HIS A 66 -2.23 -1.80 17.06
CA HIS A 66 -2.25 -3.24 16.73
C HIS A 66 -2.76 -4.15 17.86
N GLU A 67 -2.78 -3.68 19.11
CA GLU A 67 -3.32 -4.39 20.27
C GLU A 67 -4.86 -4.35 20.35
N ILE A 68 -5.51 -3.44 19.62
CA ILE A 68 -6.97 -3.37 19.57
C ILE A 68 -7.50 -4.64 18.87
N PRO A 69 -8.45 -5.37 19.48
CA PRO A 69 -9.04 -6.53 18.84
C PRO A 69 -9.87 -6.12 17.62
N PHE A 70 -9.85 -6.96 16.57
CA PHE A 70 -10.46 -6.62 15.27
C PHE A 70 -11.93 -6.21 15.34
N TYR A 71 -12.70 -6.70 16.32
CA TYR A 71 -14.12 -6.37 16.48
C TYR A 71 -14.36 -4.92 16.92
N ASN A 72 -13.33 -4.21 17.39
CA ASN A 72 -13.32 -2.77 17.65
C ASN A 72 -12.67 -1.97 16.50
N GLY A 73 -12.22 -2.64 15.42
CA GLY A 73 -11.47 -2.03 14.34
C GLY A 73 -12.26 -0.99 13.54
N ASP A 74 -13.56 -1.19 13.37
CA ASP A 74 -14.44 -0.22 12.68
C ASP A 74 -14.57 1.09 13.49
N GLU A 75 -14.76 0.98 14.81
CA GLU A 75 -14.89 2.13 15.71
C GLU A 75 -13.58 2.91 15.77
N ALA A 76 -12.46 2.21 15.93
CA ALA A 76 -11.13 2.82 15.91
C ALA A 76 -10.84 3.51 14.58
N THR A 77 -11.15 2.86 13.45
CA THR A 77 -10.96 3.43 12.11
C THR A 77 -11.81 4.69 11.91
N ALA A 78 -13.07 4.68 12.36
CA ALA A 78 -13.93 5.86 12.27
C ALA A 78 -13.37 7.06 13.04
N ALA A 79 -12.92 6.83 14.29
CA ALA A 79 -12.32 7.89 15.12
C ALA A 79 -11.00 8.41 14.53
N ILE A 80 -10.15 7.53 14.01
CA ILE A 80 -8.88 7.91 13.38
C ILE A 80 -9.13 8.70 12.09
N LYS A 81 -10.09 8.27 11.26
CA LYS A 81 -10.45 8.96 10.02
C LYS A 81 -11.01 10.36 10.29
N GLU A 82 -11.84 10.51 11.32
CA GLU A 82 -12.35 11.81 11.74
C GLU A 82 -11.21 12.74 12.21
N TYR A 83 -10.28 12.22 13.00
CA TYR A 83 -9.16 13.00 13.53
C TYR A 83 -8.13 13.40 12.45
N LEU A 84 -7.76 12.47 11.57
CA LEU A 84 -6.73 12.69 10.54
C LEU A 84 -7.25 13.46 9.32
N GLY A 85 -8.55 13.36 9.02
CA GLY A 85 -9.17 14.03 7.88
C GLY A 85 -8.42 13.76 6.57
N PRO A 86 -7.89 14.79 5.87
CA PRO A 86 -7.17 14.62 4.61
C PRO A 86 -5.90 13.75 4.69
N LEU A 87 -5.34 13.54 5.87
CA LEU A 87 -4.14 12.73 6.06
C LEU A 87 -4.43 11.22 6.10
N TYR A 88 -5.70 10.82 6.22
CA TYR A 88 -6.09 9.43 6.24
C TYR A 88 -6.09 8.83 4.84
N ASN A 89 -5.24 7.83 4.61
CA ASN A 89 -5.09 7.17 3.31
C ASN A 89 -6.16 6.10 3.11
N TYR A 90 -7.03 6.35 2.13
CA TYR A 90 -8.14 5.47 1.77
C TYR A 90 -8.26 5.37 0.25
N ASP A 91 -8.34 4.15 -0.26
CA ASP A 91 -8.54 3.91 -1.69
C ASP A 91 -9.80 3.04 -1.91
N PRO A 92 -10.90 3.61 -2.43
CA PRO A 92 -12.14 2.88 -2.68
C PRO A 92 -12.09 2.01 -3.96
N THR A 93 -10.98 2.03 -4.71
CA THR A 93 -10.83 1.24 -5.93
C THR A 93 -11.03 -0.25 -5.60
N PRO A 94 -11.83 -1.01 -6.39
CA PRO A 94 -11.92 -2.45 -6.23
C PRO A 94 -10.53 -3.09 -6.16
N TRP A 95 -10.27 -3.92 -5.15
CA TRP A 95 -8.93 -4.40 -4.81
C TRP A 95 -8.15 -5.00 -6.00
N TYR A 96 -8.83 -5.67 -6.92
CA TYR A 96 -8.20 -6.27 -8.10
C TYR A 96 -7.77 -5.23 -9.14
N LEU A 97 -8.48 -4.10 -9.25
CA LEU A 97 -8.07 -2.97 -10.09
C LEU A 97 -6.92 -2.21 -9.43
N ALA A 98 -6.96 -2.02 -8.11
CA ALA A 98 -5.85 -1.45 -7.35
C ALA A 98 -4.58 -2.30 -7.53
N MET A 99 -4.71 -3.63 -7.45
CA MET A 99 -3.63 -4.59 -7.70
C MET A 99 -3.02 -4.41 -9.09
N ILE A 100 -3.84 -4.32 -10.15
CA ILE A 100 -3.33 -4.09 -11.51
C ILE A 100 -2.64 -2.72 -11.62
N ARG A 101 -3.20 -1.68 -11.01
CA ARG A 101 -2.61 -0.33 -11.01
C ARG A 101 -1.24 -0.35 -10.33
N ILE A 102 -1.15 -0.93 -9.13
CA ILE A 102 0.07 -1.02 -8.34
C ILE A 102 1.12 -1.85 -9.08
N ALA A 103 0.73 -3.00 -9.65
CA ALA A 103 1.61 -3.83 -10.47
C ALA A 103 2.26 -3.06 -11.64
N LYS A 104 1.55 -2.08 -12.22
CA LYS A 104 2.02 -1.28 -13.35
C LYS A 104 2.77 -0.02 -12.96
N ARG A 105 2.61 0.46 -11.73
CA ARG A 105 3.08 1.81 -11.33
C ARG A 105 4.12 1.78 -10.22
N CYS A 106 4.23 0.70 -9.46
CA CYS A 106 5.10 0.61 -8.29
C CYS A 106 6.21 -0.41 -8.49
N HIS A 107 7.24 -0.03 -9.25
CA HIS A 107 8.33 -0.93 -9.58
C HIS A 107 9.61 -0.64 -8.80
N TYR A 108 9.94 0.64 -8.59
CA TYR A 108 11.14 1.06 -7.87
C TYR A 108 10.96 2.44 -7.24
N VAL A 109 11.89 2.84 -6.38
CA VAL A 109 12.10 4.21 -5.90
C VAL A 109 13.50 4.66 -6.32
N GLU A 110 13.72 5.96 -6.51
CA GLU A 110 14.97 6.49 -7.09
C GLU A 110 16.17 6.42 -6.14
N GLY A 111 15.93 6.40 -4.83
CA GLY A 111 16.97 6.39 -3.81
C GLY A 111 16.51 5.81 -2.48
N ILE A 112 17.38 5.91 -1.47
CA ILE A 112 17.15 5.41 -0.11
C ILE A 112 17.06 6.53 0.94
N ASP A 113 17.34 7.77 0.56
CA ASP A 113 17.35 8.95 1.45
C ASP A 113 16.15 9.86 1.16
N GLY A 114 15.70 10.61 2.14
CA GLY A 114 14.64 11.61 1.99
C GLY A 114 13.24 11.01 1.76
N ILE A 115 12.38 11.77 1.07
CA ILE A 115 11.00 11.36 0.74
C ILE A 115 10.95 10.92 -0.72
N GLN A 116 10.67 9.65 -0.96
CA GLN A 116 10.64 9.02 -2.27
C GLN A 116 9.22 8.60 -2.66
N TYR A 117 8.96 8.43 -3.95
CA TYR A 117 7.70 7.89 -4.46
C TYR A 117 7.97 6.78 -5.46
N TYR A 118 7.01 5.86 -5.57
CA TYR A 118 7.09 4.77 -6.52
C TYR A 118 7.11 5.28 -7.96
N CYS A 119 8.03 4.72 -8.74
CA CYS A 119 8.22 4.97 -10.15
C CYS A 119 7.85 3.73 -10.98
N SER A 120 7.44 3.96 -12.23
CA SER A 120 7.19 2.88 -13.18
C SER A 120 8.36 2.64 -14.13
N LEU A 121 8.61 1.38 -14.45
CA LEU A 121 9.50 1.01 -15.55
C LEU A 121 8.93 1.40 -16.92
N GLU A 122 7.62 1.61 -17.03
CA GLU A 122 6.98 2.12 -18.26
C GLU A 122 7.43 3.55 -18.58
N ASP A 123 7.85 4.31 -17.57
CA ASP A 123 8.28 5.71 -17.71
C ASP A 123 9.78 5.83 -18.01
N VAL A 124 10.54 4.72 -17.97
CA VAL A 124 11.98 4.72 -18.25
C VAL A 124 12.21 4.74 -19.77
N PRO A 125 12.94 5.74 -20.32
CA PRO A 125 13.23 5.77 -21.74
C PRO A 125 13.99 4.52 -22.19
N LEU A 126 13.47 3.82 -23.20
CA LEU A 126 14.21 2.73 -23.84
C LEU A 126 15.46 3.33 -24.49
N LYS A 127 16.65 3.00 -23.97
CA LYS A 127 17.89 3.28 -24.69
C LYS A 127 17.87 2.45 -25.98
N ASN A 128 17.93 3.09 -27.13
CA ASN A 128 18.15 2.45 -28.43
C ASN A 128 19.58 1.90 -28.50
N THR A 129 19.91 0.85 -27.74
CA THR A 129 21.24 0.19 -27.75
C THR A 129 21.52 -0.65 -28.99
N ALA A 130 20.73 -0.49 -30.08
CA ALA A 130 20.84 -1.28 -31.29
C ALA A 130 21.52 -0.56 -32.49
N LYS A 131 21.95 0.71 -32.37
CA LYS A 131 22.54 1.45 -33.50
C LYS A 131 24.02 1.87 -33.37
N GLU A 132 24.67 1.64 -32.23
CA GLU A 132 26.08 2.05 -32.04
C GLU A 132 27.13 0.94 -32.31
N LYS A 133 26.72 -0.24 -32.82
CA LYS A 133 27.65 -1.31 -33.21
C LYS A 133 27.87 -1.45 -34.73
N SER A 134 27.54 -0.43 -35.51
CA SER A 134 27.79 -0.42 -36.96
C SER A 134 28.20 0.98 -37.45
N SER A 135 29.41 1.39 -37.08
CA SER A 135 30.14 2.49 -37.72
C SER A 135 31.62 2.37 -37.40
#